data_AF-A0A971QC43-F1
#
_entry.id   AF-A0A971QC43-F1
#
_cell.length_a   1.000
_cell.length_b   1.000
_cell.length_c   1.000
_cell.angle_alpha   90.00
_cell.angle_beta   90.00
_cell.angle_gamma   90.00
#
_symmetry.space_group_name_H-M   'P 1'
#
loop_
_entity.id
_entity.type
_entity.pdbx_description
1 polymer ?
#
loop_
_entity_poly.entity_id
_entity_poly.type
_entity_poly.pdbx_seq_one_letter_code
_entity_poly.pdbx_strand_id
1 'polypeptide(L)'
;MRTWERMMTEQEAISTVQANRGRLGIRSGMKLQGAEKAIVEYSRDRKQAGPVEDRVAWIVTYVSDMGFAEVRVDNSTGEVLEVLRAL
;
A
#
# COMPACT_ATOMS: atom_id res chain seq x y z
N MET A 1 25.69 -17.05 2.26
CA MET A 1 25.20 -16.07 1.27
C MET A 1 24.02 -15.33 1.90
N ARG A 2 24.17 -14.06 2.28
CA ARG A 2 23.01 -13.23 2.61
C ARG A 2 22.45 -12.77 1.26
N THR A 3 21.29 -13.29 0.86
CA THR A 3 20.48 -12.68 -0.19
C THR A 3 20.15 -11.28 0.28
N TRP A 4 20.72 -10.26 -0.36
CA TRP A 4 20.26 -8.90 -0.19
C TRP A 4 18.85 -8.87 -0.76
N GLU A 5 17.83 -8.89 0.10
CA GLU A 5 16.45 -8.76 -0.33
C GLU A 5 16.31 -7.45 -1.10
N ARG A 6 15.95 -7.57 -2.38
CA ARG A 6 15.74 -6.41 -3.25
C ARG A 6 14.56 -5.64 -2.69
N MET A 7 14.82 -4.41 -2.25
CA MET A 7 13.77 -3.50 -1.83
C MET A 7 13.00 -3.01 -3.06
N MET A 8 11.68 -2.92 -2.91
CA MET A 8 10.78 -2.37 -3.91
C MET A 8 11.06 -0.87 -4.13
N THR A 9 11.05 -0.46 -5.38
CA THR A 9 11.10 0.94 -5.82
C THR A 9 9.71 1.58 -5.82
N GLU A 10 9.65 2.91 -5.83
CA GLU A 10 8.40 3.67 -5.94
C GLU A 10 7.57 3.23 -7.16
N GLN A 11 8.22 3.10 -8.33
CA GLN A 11 7.56 2.73 -9.57
C GLN A 11 6.98 1.31 -9.53
N GLU A 12 7.65 0.38 -8.87
CA GLU A 12 7.16 -0.99 -8.68
C GLU A 12 5.94 -1.03 -7.75
N ALA A 13 5.93 -0.21 -6.69
CA ALA A 13 4.77 -0.05 -5.82
C ALA A 13 3.56 0.53 -6.57
N ILE A 14 3.76 1.64 -7.30
CA ILE A 14 2.73 2.25 -8.14
C ILE A 14 2.19 1.24 -9.16
N SER A 15 3.07 0.51 -9.84
CA SER A 15 2.67 -0.49 -10.84
C SER A 15 1.87 -1.63 -10.22
N THR A 16 2.23 -2.07 -9.02
CA THR A 16 1.51 -3.10 -8.25
C THR A 16 0.08 -2.65 -7.93
N VAL A 17 -0.08 -1.42 -7.44
CA VAL A 17 -1.39 -0.86 -7.12
C VAL A 17 -2.22 -0.64 -8.38
N GLN A 18 -1.61 -0.11 -9.44
CA GLN A 18 -2.29 0.13 -10.72
C GLN A 18 -2.78 -1.18 -11.36
N ALA A 19 -1.98 -2.26 -11.33
CA ALA A 19 -2.37 -3.57 -11.85
C ALA A 19 -3.54 -4.19 -11.09
N ASN A 20 -3.68 -3.86 -9.80
CA ASN A 20 -4.73 -4.40 -8.92
C ASN A 20 -5.86 -3.40 -8.63
N ARG A 21 -5.88 -2.25 -9.31
CA ARG A 21 -6.73 -1.09 -8.99
C ARG A 21 -8.21 -1.44 -8.78
N GLY A 22 -8.78 -2.26 -9.67
CA GLY A 22 -10.17 -2.71 -9.56
C GLY A 22 -10.45 -3.58 -8.33
N ARG A 23 -9.51 -4.49 -7.99
CA ARG A 23 -9.62 -5.37 -6.81
C ARG A 23 -9.45 -4.61 -5.50
N LEU A 24 -8.62 -3.57 -5.51
CA LEU A 24 -8.39 -2.68 -4.38
C LEU A 24 -9.51 -1.65 -4.17
N GLY A 25 -10.52 -1.64 -5.06
CA GLY A 25 -11.67 -0.73 -4.96
C GLY A 25 -11.34 0.73 -5.26
N ILE A 26 -10.25 1.00 -5.99
CA ILE A 26 -9.90 2.34 -6.46
C ILE A 26 -10.72 2.64 -7.72
N ARG A 27 -11.64 3.61 -7.63
CA ARG A 27 -12.60 3.93 -8.69
C ARG A 27 -11.93 4.56 -9.91
N SER A 28 -12.49 4.38 -11.11
CA SER A 28 -11.91 4.87 -12.38
C SER A 28 -11.62 6.37 -12.44
N GLY A 29 -12.38 7.20 -11.71
CA GLY A 29 -12.19 8.66 -11.68
C GLY A 29 -11.04 9.16 -10.78
N MET A 30 -10.43 8.29 -9.96
CA MET A 30 -9.36 8.70 -9.06
C MET A 30 -8.02 8.86 -9.81
N LYS A 31 -7.20 9.81 -9.42
CA LYS A 31 -5.88 10.08 -10.01
C LYS A 31 -4.79 9.79 -8.99
N LEU A 32 -3.68 9.25 -9.46
CA LEU A 32 -2.50 9.07 -8.63
C LEU A 32 -2.03 10.45 -8.16
N GLN A 33 -1.92 10.63 -6.84
CA GLN A 33 -1.37 11.84 -6.23
C GLN A 33 0.14 11.68 -6.02
N GLY A 34 0.58 10.50 -5.57
CA GLY A 34 1.98 10.21 -5.31
C GLY A 34 2.15 8.88 -4.58
N ALA A 35 3.41 8.57 -4.27
CA ALA A 35 3.78 7.46 -3.42
C ALA A 35 4.89 7.90 -2.45
N GLU A 36 4.80 7.48 -1.20
CA GLU A 36 5.80 7.76 -0.18
C GLU A 36 6.20 6.51 0.59
N LYS A 37 7.42 6.48 1.12
CA LYS A 37 7.93 5.36 1.91
C LYS A 37 7.84 5.68 3.39
N ALA A 38 7.19 4.81 4.17
CA ALA A 38 6.99 5.00 5.60
C ALA A 38 7.10 3.69 6.38
N ILE A 39 7.25 3.80 7.71
CA ILE A 39 7.04 2.69 8.63
C ILE A 39 5.55 2.67 8.99
N VAL A 40 4.91 1.52 8.85
CA VAL A 40 3.49 1.33 9.12
C VAL A 40 3.29 0.20 10.13
N GLU A 41 2.33 0.40 11.02
CA GLU A 41 1.85 -0.64 11.92
C GLU A 41 1.02 -1.66 11.11
N TYR A 42 1.48 -2.91 11.09
CA TYR A 42 0.79 -4.01 10.44
C TYR A 42 0.31 -5.03 11.47
N SER A 43 -0.95 -5.43 11.33
CA SER A 43 -1.51 -6.57 12.05
C SER A 43 -2.22 -7.47 11.06
N ARG A 44 -1.84 -8.75 11.02
CA ARG A 44 -2.39 -9.74 10.10
C ARG A 44 -3.90 -9.95 10.28
N ASP A 45 -4.39 -9.82 11.51
CA ASP A 45 -5.82 -9.85 11.81
C ASP A 45 -6.21 -8.68 12.71
N ARG A 46 -6.71 -7.61 12.08
CA ARG A 46 -7.18 -6.41 12.80
C ARG A 46 -8.38 -6.63 13.71
N LYS A 47 -9.12 -7.73 13.55
CA LYS A 47 -10.30 -8.02 14.37
C LYS A 47 -9.94 -8.78 15.64
N GLN A 48 -8.73 -9.31 15.74
CA GLN A 48 -8.23 -9.98 16.93
C GLN A 48 -7.12 -9.16 17.57
N ALA A 49 -7.14 -9.05 18.89
CA ALA A 49 -6.00 -8.51 19.62
C ALA A 49 -4.81 -9.45 19.39
N GLY A 50 -3.78 -8.95 18.71
CA GLY A 50 -2.60 -9.70 18.33
C GLY A 50 -1.38 -8.80 18.23
N PRO A 51 -0.19 -9.37 17.98
CA PRO A 51 1.03 -8.58 17.82
C PRO A 51 0.89 -7.61 16.63
N VAL A 52 1.38 -6.38 16.85
CA VAL A 52 1.54 -5.36 15.81
C VAL A 52 3.02 -5.33 15.45
N GLU A 53 3.31 -5.40 14.16
CA GLU A 53 4.66 -5.35 13.61
C GLU A 53 4.89 -4.04 12.85
N ASP A 54 6.04 -3.41 13.06
CA ASP A 54 6.50 -2.29 12.24
C ASP A 54 7.02 -2.80 10.90
N ARG A 55 6.40 -2.37 9.80
CA ARG A 55 6.79 -2.74 8.43
C ARG A 55 7.18 -1.51 7.64
N VAL A 56 8.24 -1.61 6.84
CA VAL A 56 8.53 -0.59 5.84
C VAL A 56 7.61 -0.81 4.64
N ALA A 57 6.84 0.21 4.27
CA ALA A 57 5.87 0.13 3.19
C ALA A 57 5.93 1.36 2.28
N TRP A 58 5.47 1.17 1.04
CA TRP A 58 5.08 2.24 0.15
C TRP A 58 3.60 2.56 0.35
N ILE A 59 3.28 3.83 0.59
CA ILE A 59 1.91 4.35 0.66
C ILE A 59 1.63 4.99 -0.69
N VAL A 60 0.76 4.37 -1.50
CA VAL A 60 0.37 4.88 -2.82
C VAL A 60 -1.01 5.53 -2.70
N THR A 61 -1.09 6.82 -3.01
CA THR A 61 -2.30 7.63 -2.78
C THR A 61 -2.99 7.99 -4.08
N TYR A 62 -4.28 7.70 -4.15
CA TYR A 62 -5.19 8.10 -5.23
C TYR A 62 -6.25 9.05 -4.70
N VAL A 63 -6.54 10.13 -5.42
CA VAL A 63 -7.52 11.16 -5.02
C VAL A 63 -8.54 11.45 -6.11
N SER A 64 -9.69 11.92 -5.69
CA SER A 64 -10.73 12.53 -6.53
C SER A 64 -11.45 13.61 -5.74
N ASP A 65 -12.32 14.37 -6.38
CA ASP A 65 -13.15 15.38 -5.70
C ASP A 65 -14.09 14.77 -4.64
N MET A 66 -14.31 13.45 -4.68
CA MET A 66 -15.15 12.69 -3.75
C MET A 66 -14.35 11.86 -2.73
N GLY A 67 -13.08 12.19 -2.48
CA GLY A 67 -12.25 11.51 -1.48
C GLY A 67 -11.05 10.76 -2.04
N PHE A 68 -10.49 9.85 -1.23
CA PHE A 68 -9.17 9.26 -1.46
C PHE A 68 -9.10 7.75 -1.18
N ALA A 69 -8.06 7.14 -1.72
CA ALA A 69 -7.65 5.77 -1.43
C ALA A 69 -6.13 5.73 -1.22
N GLU A 70 -5.70 5.24 -0.06
CA GLU A 70 -4.30 4.97 0.27
C GLU A 70 -4.08 3.47 0.28
N VAL A 71 -3.08 3.00 -0.45
CA VAL A 71 -2.71 1.58 -0.50
C VAL A 71 -1.31 1.41 0.07
N ARG A 72 -1.19 0.59 1.12
CA ARG A 72 0.09 0.28 1.76
C ARG A 72 0.62 -1.03 1.18
N VAL A 73 1.78 -0.96 0.53
CA VAL A 73 2.45 -2.09 -0.11
C VAL A 73 3.77 -2.35 0.61
N ASP A 74 3.96 -3.57 1.10
CA ASP A 74 5.17 -3.98 1.80
C ASP A 74 6.40 -3.82 0.90
N ASN A 75 7.42 -3.12 1.40
CA ASN A 75 8.60 -2.77 0.63
C ASN A 75 9.49 -3.98 0.28
N SER A 76 9.39 -5.09 1.02
CA SER A 76 10.22 -6.28 0.80
C SER A 76 9.54 -7.33 -0.08
N THR A 77 8.22 -7.48 0.07
CA THR A 77 7.44 -8.57 -0.55
C THR A 77 6.52 -8.10 -1.67
N GLY A 78 6.18 -6.81 -1.72
CA GLY A 78 5.16 -6.28 -2.61
C GLY A 78 3.73 -6.67 -2.21
N GLU A 79 3.54 -7.27 -1.04
CA GLU A 79 2.22 -7.60 -0.50
C GLU A 79 1.43 -6.32 -0.19
N VAL A 80 0.14 -6.30 -0.55
CA VAL A 80 -0.75 -5.22 -0.10
C VAL A 80 -1.12 -5.47 1.36
N LEU A 81 -0.58 -4.66 2.25
CA LEU A 81 -0.82 -4.73 3.69
C LEU A 81 -2.19 -4.16 4.06
N GLU A 82 -2.59 -3.07 3.40
CA GLU A 82 -3.81 -2.35 3.74
C GLU A 82 -4.31 -1.47 2.60
N VAL A 83 -5.64 -1.26 2.57
CA VAL A 83 -6.29 -0.22 1.78
C VAL A 83 -7.14 0.67 2.69
N LEU A 84 -6.75 1.93 2.84
CA LEU A 84 -7.50 2.97 3.54
C LEU A 84 -8.29 3.81 2.54
N ARG A 85 -9.53 4.15 2.88
CA ARG A 85 -10.43 4.91 2.00
C ARG A 85 -11.29 5.86 2.82
N ALA A 86 -11.48 7.06 2.30
CA ALA A 86 -12.53 7.97 2.76
C ALA A 86 -13.27 8.52 1.54
N LEU A 87 -14.60 8.60 1.66
CA LEU A 87 -15.53 9.08 0.64
C LEU A 87 -16.23 10.35 1.12
#